data_AF-A0A642UTN3-F1
#
_entry.id   AF-A0A642UTN3-F1
#
_cell.length_a   1.000
_cell.length_b   1.000
_cell.length_c   1.000
_cell.angle_alpha   90.00
_cell.angle_beta   90.00
_cell.angle_gamma   90.00
#
_symmetry.space_group_name_H-M   'P 1'
#
loop_
_entity.id
_entity.type
_entity.pdbx_description
1 polymer ?
#
loop_
_entity_poly.entity_id
_entity_poly.type
_entity_poly.pdbx_seq_one_letter_code
_entity_poly.pdbx_strand_id
1 'polypeptide(L)'
;MGVLKDTSNVLPPTPTKTPTKRRLQEDPNTPLPQEQSTPNKKICPSILSPEATPKKNVPSSLEIPVPASVYRQAKSLFQRGSAQNMKIDHLVGRHEEAQHLKQFFTEHLTANTSGSLYISGPPGTGKTAQLTRTLEFYRHPFRDDYLQMAGKTACVVNINCMIVQSPELIFQEIMGKLVKKVHFGKRQTCEHLGEYLRQGKCDAGHLLIVLDEMDALLTRDQQVLFDVFNLAKMAQSYPTQVIIVGIANALDFTDKFLPRLKRTGQNPKNLSFMPYTWEQIKQVVTHKLQQLPVQLFHPMAIQLCCKKASSLTGDLRKALDVCYKAVETVELEYNRNLSPFVDPPPLLLVSISHMARICASAFGTPSSSKLTALNMSQKMVLCCLTHCAANITIHEFYVTYRHIMSDRAEGVMGTLKKSEFLEVVSALEAMAVVNLSVRGKSAEMSNRQIKINVPHDELAKSVQGMGILMKLLH
;
A
#
# COMPACT_ATOMS: atom_id res chain seq x y z
N MET A 1 -10.68 7.83 80.38
CA MET A 1 -11.72 8.36 79.47
C MET A 1 -11.08 8.47 78.09
N GLY A 2 -11.60 7.95 76.98
CA GLY A 2 -12.86 7.28 76.70
C GLY A 2 -12.67 6.19 75.63
N VAL A 3 -13.68 5.34 75.54
CA VAL A 3 -13.70 3.99 74.95
C VAL A 3 -14.24 3.99 73.52
N LEU A 4 -13.74 3.04 72.73
CA LEU A 4 -14.18 2.56 71.40
C LEU A 4 -15.70 2.45 71.20
N LYS A 5 -16.17 2.66 69.96
CA LYS A 5 -17.34 1.97 69.38
C LYS A 5 -17.19 1.73 67.87
N ASP A 6 -17.29 0.45 67.51
CA ASP A 6 -17.64 -0.09 66.18
C ASP A 6 -19.09 0.25 65.82
N THR A 7 -19.39 0.41 64.51
CA THR A 7 -20.68 -0.02 63.94
C THR A 7 -20.57 -0.32 62.45
N SER A 8 -20.95 -1.56 62.15
CA SER A 8 -21.20 -2.26 60.90
C SER A 8 -22.42 -1.78 60.10
N ASN A 9 -22.41 -2.11 58.80
CA ASN A 9 -23.54 -2.45 57.92
C ASN A 9 -24.71 -1.46 57.75
N VAL A 10 -24.74 -0.77 56.59
CA VAL A 10 -26.01 -0.42 55.91
C VAL A 10 -25.85 -0.53 54.38
N LEU A 11 -26.64 -1.42 53.77
CA LEU A 11 -26.87 -1.55 52.31
C LEU A 11 -27.72 -0.37 51.79
N PRO A 12 -27.44 0.20 50.60
CA PRO A 12 -28.41 1.04 49.89
C PRO A 12 -29.32 0.22 48.95
N PRO A 13 -30.61 0.58 48.79
CA PRO A 13 -31.57 -0.12 47.92
C PRO A 13 -31.49 0.26 46.43
N THR A 14 -32.03 -0.65 45.60
CA THR A 14 -32.10 -0.79 44.13
C THR A 14 -32.86 0.31 43.32
N PRO A 15 -32.73 0.33 41.97
CA PRO A 15 -33.00 1.49 41.11
C PRO A 15 -34.43 1.56 40.51
N THR A 16 -34.84 2.76 40.08
CA THR A 16 -36.16 3.02 39.45
C THR A 16 -36.03 3.45 37.98
N LYS A 17 -37.02 3.02 37.20
CA LYS A 17 -37.13 2.92 35.73
C LYS A 17 -37.27 4.24 34.93
N THR A 18 -36.89 4.16 33.66
CA THR A 18 -37.11 5.08 32.52
C THR A 18 -38.58 5.23 32.10
N PRO A 19 -38.98 6.35 31.45
CA PRO A 19 -40.20 6.41 30.64
C PRO A 19 -39.99 6.77 29.15
N THR A 20 -41.00 6.41 28.36
CA THR A 20 -41.07 6.27 26.90
C THR A 20 -41.86 7.41 26.20
N LYS A 21 -41.61 7.61 24.89
CA LYS A 21 -42.23 8.58 23.94
C LYS A 21 -43.78 8.60 23.85
N ARG A 22 -44.35 9.75 23.47
CA ARG A 22 -45.61 9.86 22.69
C ARG A 22 -45.66 11.11 21.77
N ARG A 23 -46.46 10.99 20.70
CA ARG A 23 -46.60 11.80 19.47
C ARG A 23 -48.08 12.27 19.36
N LEU A 24 -48.36 13.48 18.88
CA LEU A 24 -49.70 14.02 18.52
C LEU A 24 -49.46 14.99 17.33
N GLN A 25 -49.96 14.87 16.09
CA GLN A 25 -51.27 14.61 15.43
C GLN A 25 -52.09 15.90 15.17
N GLU A 26 -52.35 16.16 13.87
CA GLU A 26 -52.98 17.33 13.22
C GLU A 26 -54.52 17.19 13.04
N ASP A 27 -55.15 18.30 12.58
CA ASP A 27 -56.37 18.47 11.75
C ASP A 27 -57.50 19.37 12.37
N PRO A 28 -58.51 19.87 11.62
CA PRO A 28 -58.45 20.92 10.57
C PRO A 28 -59.66 21.93 10.64
N ASN A 29 -59.65 23.08 9.94
CA ASN A 29 -60.81 23.72 9.23
C ASN A 29 -60.72 25.27 9.01
N THR A 30 -60.89 25.65 7.72
CA THR A 30 -61.51 26.90 7.15
C THR A 30 -60.73 28.24 7.09
N PRO A 31 -61.01 29.17 6.12
CA PRO A 31 -60.72 29.12 4.67
C PRO A 31 -60.11 30.44 4.07
N LEU A 32 -59.74 30.44 2.77
CA LEU A 32 -59.12 31.52 1.95
C LEU A 32 -60.11 32.61 1.44
N PRO A 33 -59.63 33.79 0.96
CA PRO A 33 -59.62 34.08 -0.51
C PRO A 33 -58.40 34.90 -1.03
N GLN A 34 -57.75 34.47 -2.13
CA GLN A 34 -57.76 35.01 -3.53
C GLN A 34 -57.06 36.38 -3.71
N GLU A 35 -56.08 36.59 -4.60
CA GLU A 35 -56.17 36.52 -6.07
C GLU A 35 -54.84 36.20 -6.79
N GLN A 36 -54.98 35.72 -8.03
CA GLN A 36 -53.95 35.38 -9.01
C GLN A 36 -53.66 36.56 -9.96
N SER A 37 -52.40 36.77 -10.34
CA SER A 37 -52.00 37.01 -11.75
C SER A 37 -50.47 36.95 -11.92
N THR A 38 -50.04 36.29 -13.00
CA THR A 38 -48.66 35.94 -13.41
C THR A 38 -48.06 37.05 -14.31
N PRO A 39 -46.94 36.84 -15.04
CA PRO A 39 -45.55 36.56 -14.64
C PRO A 39 -44.54 37.58 -15.28
N ASN A 40 -43.33 37.76 -14.75
CA ASN A 40 -42.08 37.87 -15.54
C ASN A 40 -40.82 38.26 -14.73
N LYS A 41 -39.68 37.78 -15.24
CA LYS A 41 -38.26 38.03 -14.85
C LYS A 41 -37.72 37.23 -13.66
N LYS A 42 -37.15 36.06 -14.01
CA LYS A 42 -36.17 35.34 -13.20
C LYS A 42 -34.91 36.19 -13.02
N ILE A 43 -34.71 36.72 -11.83
CA ILE A 43 -33.40 37.11 -11.28
C ILE A 43 -33.13 36.11 -10.16
N CYS A 44 -32.09 35.30 -10.32
CA CYS A 44 -31.67 34.31 -9.35
C CYS A 44 -31.03 35.01 -8.13
N PRO A 45 -31.52 34.80 -6.89
CA PRO A 45 -30.83 35.22 -5.69
C PRO A 45 -29.77 34.18 -5.30
N SER A 46 -28.54 34.66 -5.15
CA SER A 46 -27.39 33.98 -4.56
C SER A 46 -27.68 33.64 -3.09
N ILE A 47 -27.75 32.35 -2.77
CA ILE A 47 -27.63 31.85 -1.40
C ILE A 47 -26.38 30.98 -1.33
N LEU A 48 -25.51 31.41 -0.43
CA LEU A 48 -24.19 30.90 -0.12
C LEU A 48 -24.23 29.39 0.18
N SER A 49 -23.46 28.64 -0.60
CA SER A 49 -22.84 27.40 -0.11
C SER A 49 -21.58 27.80 0.68
N PRO A 50 -21.26 27.19 1.83
CA PRO A 50 -20.00 27.47 2.51
C PRO A 50 -18.84 26.90 1.70
N GLU A 51 -18.01 27.79 1.14
CA GLU A 51 -16.68 27.47 0.62
C GLU A 51 -15.63 27.49 1.74
N ALA A 52 -14.55 26.76 1.47
CA ALA A 52 -13.20 26.94 1.99
C ALA A 52 -12.86 26.37 3.39
N THR A 53 -12.28 25.17 3.31
CA THR A 53 -11.04 24.76 4.00
C THR A 53 -10.25 25.89 4.68
N PRO A 54 -9.84 25.73 5.96
CA PRO A 54 -9.04 26.74 6.64
C PRO A 54 -7.63 26.79 6.02
N LYS A 55 -7.32 27.90 5.35
CA LYS A 55 -5.94 28.28 5.00
C LYS A 55 -5.15 28.47 6.29
N LYS A 56 -4.15 27.61 6.49
CA LYS A 56 -3.21 27.67 7.60
C LYS A 56 -2.28 28.86 7.39
N ASN A 57 -2.67 30.04 7.85
CA ASN A 57 -1.75 31.15 8.05
C ASN A 57 -0.74 30.74 9.12
N VAL A 58 0.52 30.65 8.74
CA VAL A 58 1.64 30.47 9.66
C VAL A 58 2.01 31.86 10.18
N PRO A 59 1.90 32.15 11.49
CA PRO A 59 2.69 33.21 12.08
C PRO A 59 4.14 32.72 12.13
N SER A 60 5.00 33.35 11.35
CA SER A 60 6.45 33.27 11.52
C SER A 60 6.84 33.72 12.93
N SER A 61 7.81 33.02 13.52
CA SER A 61 8.41 33.21 14.86
C SER A 61 7.59 32.73 16.07
N LEU A 62 7.30 31.43 16.09
CA LEU A 62 7.36 30.66 17.34
C LEU A 62 8.53 29.70 17.16
N GLU A 63 9.55 29.80 18.00
CA GLU A 63 10.67 28.86 18.04
C GLU A 63 10.11 27.45 18.27
N ILE A 64 9.97 26.69 17.19
CA ILE A 64 9.67 25.26 17.28
C ILE A 64 10.89 24.66 17.98
N PRO A 65 10.73 23.89 19.07
CA PRO A 65 11.85 23.20 19.68
C PRO A 65 12.57 22.43 18.57
N VAL A 66 13.86 22.72 18.38
CA VAL A 66 14.74 22.09 17.38
C VAL A 66 14.52 20.56 17.29
N PRO A 67 14.23 19.80 18.37
CA PRO A 67 13.90 18.37 18.30
C PRO A 67 12.73 17.99 17.39
N ALA A 68 11.61 18.72 17.46
CA ALA A 68 10.42 18.41 16.66
C ALA A 68 10.66 18.65 15.16
N SER A 69 11.54 19.60 14.83
CA SER A 69 11.95 19.86 13.44
C SER A 69 12.77 18.70 12.86
N VAL A 70 13.67 18.11 13.66
CA VAL A 70 14.58 17.04 13.22
C VAL A 70 13.85 15.72 13.02
N TYR A 71 12.98 15.30 13.95
CA TYR A 71 12.17 14.08 13.76
C TYR A 71 11.19 14.22 12.59
N ARG A 72 10.61 15.42 12.39
CA ARG A 72 9.74 15.70 11.24
C ARG A 72 10.49 15.66 9.92
N GLN A 73 11.70 16.20 9.87
CA GLN A 73 12.58 16.12 8.70
C GLN A 73 12.99 14.67 8.42
N ALA A 74 13.32 13.89 9.45
CA ALA A 74 13.64 12.48 9.29
C ALA A 74 12.44 11.68 8.75
N LYS A 75 11.24 11.94 9.26
CA LYS A 75 9.99 11.33 8.74
C LYS A 75 9.74 11.69 7.27
N SER A 76 9.94 12.94 6.86
CA SER A 76 9.74 13.34 5.46
C SER A 76 10.77 12.71 4.51
N LEU A 77 11.98 12.39 4.98
CA LEU A 77 13.00 11.67 4.20
C LEU A 77 12.64 10.20 3.95
N PHE A 78 11.98 9.56 4.92
CA PHE A 78 11.53 8.17 4.83
C PHE A 78 10.15 8.00 4.20
N GLN A 79 9.40 9.10 3.99
CA GLN A 79 8.11 9.04 3.32
C GLN A 79 8.24 8.55 1.87
N ARG A 80 7.26 7.76 1.44
CA ARG A 80 7.18 7.25 0.06
C ARG A 80 7.12 8.42 -0.92
N GLY A 81 7.97 8.41 -1.93
CA GLY A 81 8.06 9.49 -2.92
C GLY A 81 8.86 10.70 -2.47
N SER A 82 9.54 10.65 -1.31
CA SER A 82 10.52 11.67 -0.93
C SER A 82 11.58 11.78 -2.01
N ALA A 83 11.55 12.90 -2.74
CA ALA A 83 12.45 13.16 -3.86
C ALA A 83 13.89 13.14 -3.34
N GLN A 84 14.63 12.09 -3.73
CA GLN A 84 16.08 12.13 -3.62
C GLN A 84 16.58 13.30 -4.47
N ASN A 85 17.71 13.89 -4.05
CA ASN A 85 18.30 15.05 -4.71
C ASN A 85 18.23 14.91 -6.23
N MET A 86 17.41 15.77 -6.85
CA MET A 86 17.03 15.69 -8.25
C MET A 86 18.20 15.90 -9.23
N LYS A 87 19.43 16.00 -8.74
CA LYS A 87 20.67 16.22 -9.48
C LYS A 87 21.44 14.95 -9.89
N ILE A 88 21.13 13.76 -9.34
CA ILE A 88 21.87 12.51 -9.62
C ILE A 88 21.11 11.64 -10.62
N ASP A 89 21.75 11.17 -11.70
CA ASP A 89 21.13 10.39 -12.77
C ASP A 89 20.74 8.95 -12.38
N HIS A 90 21.22 8.46 -11.24
CA HIS A 90 20.99 7.10 -10.74
C HIS A 90 20.42 7.08 -9.32
N LEU A 91 19.70 6.01 -9.00
CA LEU A 91 19.32 5.68 -7.62
C LEU A 91 20.49 5.04 -6.89
N VAL A 92 20.60 5.36 -5.61
CA VAL A 92 21.60 4.75 -4.72
C VAL A 92 21.40 3.23 -4.69
N GLY A 93 22.48 2.49 -4.96
CA GLY A 93 22.47 1.02 -4.99
C GLY A 93 22.03 0.40 -6.33
N ARG A 94 21.72 1.21 -7.37
CA ARG A 94 21.32 0.76 -8.72
C ARG A 94 22.17 1.37 -9.84
N HIS A 95 23.47 1.53 -9.60
CA HIS A 95 24.38 2.18 -10.53
C HIS A 95 24.56 1.37 -11.82
N GLU A 96 24.65 0.05 -11.72
CA GLU A 96 24.83 -0.85 -12.88
C GLU A 96 23.60 -0.83 -13.79
N GLU A 97 22.40 -0.91 -13.22
CA GLU A 97 21.15 -0.84 -13.99
C GLU A 97 20.96 0.54 -14.62
N ALA A 98 21.34 1.61 -13.92
CA ALA A 98 21.34 2.96 -14.48
C ALA A 98 22.29 3.10 -15.67
N GLN A 99 23.48 2.51 -15.57
CA GLN A 99 24.47 2.51 -16.64
C GLN A 99 23.97 1.74 -17.87
N HIS A 100 23.36 0.57 -17.67
CA HIS A 100 22.73 -0.19 -18.75
C HIS A 100 21.60 0.59 -19.44
N LEU A 101 20.74 1.28 -18.68
CA LEU A 101 19.69 2.14 -19.24
C LEU A 101 20.28 3.29 -20.07
N LYS A 102 21.28 3.97 -19.52
CA LYS A 102 21.97 5.08 -20.20
C LYS A 102 22.65 4.61 -21.48
N GLN A 103 23.36 3.49 -21.43
CA GLN A 103 24.01 2.90 -22.59
C GLN A 103 22.99 2.53 -23.66
N PHE A 104 21.89 1.88 -23.27
CA PHE A 104 20.80 1.54 -24.19
C PHE A 104 20.24 2.76 -24.91
N PHE A 105 19.87 3.82 -24.17
CA PHE A 105 19.32 5.01 -24.80
C PHE A 105 20.35 5.73 -25.67
N THR A 106 21.61 5.82 -25.23
CA THR A 106 22.68 6.47 -26.00
C THR A 106 22.93 5.72 -27.31
N GLU A 107 23.03 4.40 -27.28
CA GLU A 107 23.21 3.55 -28.47
C GLU A 107 22.07 3.75 -29.48
N HIS A 108 20.82 3.64 -29.04
CA HIS A 108 19.67 3.71 -29.96
C HIS A 108 19.42 5.12 -30.51
N LEU A 109 19.63 6.16 -29.70
CA LEU A 109 19.53 7.54 -30.17
C LEU A 109 20.67 7.87 -31.13
N THR A 110 21.94 7.56 -30.80
CA THR A 110 23.07 7.87 -31.70
C THR A 110 23.00 7.10 -33.01
N ALA A 111 22.67 5.80 -32.97
CA ALA A 111 22.56 4.96 -34.14
C ALA A 111 21.31 5.21 -35.00
N ASN A 112 20.36 6.05 -34.54
CA ASN A 112 19.05 6.22 -35.18
C ASN A 112 18.34 4.88 -35.43
N THR A 113 18.31 4.01 -34.42
CA THR A 113 17.65 2.71 -34.53
C THR A 113 16.50 2.58 -33.55
N SER A 114 15.42 1.94 -34.01
CA SER A 114 14.33 1.53 -33.14
C SER A 114 14.75 0.33 -32.27
N GLY A 115 14.24 0.27 -31.05
CA GLY A 115 14.66 -0.73 -30.06
C GLY A 115 13.59 -1.01 -29.02
N SER A 116 13.68 -2.18 -28.39
CA SER A 116 12.81 -2.56 -27.28
C SER A 116 13.64 -3.00 -26.08
N LEU A 117 13.28 -2.45 -24.92
CA LEU A 117 13.85 -2.76 -23.63
C LEU A 117 12.74 -3.26 -22.72
N TYR A 118 12.99 -4.40 -22.10
CA TYR A 118 12.10 -5.01 -21.14
C TYR A 118 12.76 -5.01 -19.76
N ILE A 119 12.09 -4.39 -18.80
CA ILE A 119 12.55 -4.26 -17.41
C ILE A 119 11.67 -5.16 -16.52
N SER A 120 12.29 -6.13 -15.86
CA SER A 120 11.60 -7.06 -14.95
C SER A 120 12.11 -6.95 -13.53
N GLY A 121 11.31 -7.39 -12.57
CA GLY A 121 11.74 -7.57 -11.19
C GLY A 121 10.59 -7.48 -10.20
N PRO A 122 10.77 -7.95 -8.96
CA PRO A 122 9.72 -7.88 -7.95
C PRO A 122 9.32 -6.44 -7.61
N PRO A 123 8.14 -6.24 -6.99
CA PRO A 123 7.70 -4.91 -6.56
C PRO A 123 8.68 -4.31 -5.53
N GLY A 124 8.83 -2.99 -5.56
CA GLY A 124 9.67 -2.29 -4.58
C GLY A 124 11.18 -2.30 -4.85
N THR A 125 11.62 -2.85 -5.98
CA THR A 125 13.03 -2.83 -6.45
C THR A 125 13.48 -1.51 -7.08
N GLY A 126 12.54 -0.60 -7.36
CA GLY A 126 12.86 0.74 -7.87
C GLY A 126 12.89 0.87 -9.39
N LYS A 127 12.30 -0.07 -10.15
CA LYS A 127 12.23 -0.05 -11.64
C LYS A 127 11.70 1.28 -12.20
N THR A 128 10.47 1.65 -11.84
CA THR A 128 9.83 2.91 -12.25
C THR A 128 10.64 4.11 -11.79
N ALA A 129 11.11 4.08 -10.53
CA ALA A 129 11.87 5.19 -9.96
C ALA A 129 13.18 5.43 -10.73
N GLN A 130 13.94 4.37 -11.09
CA GLN A 130 15.20 4.48 -11.82
C GLN A 130 14.97 5.01 -13.24
N LEU A 131 13.93 4.52 -13.92
CA LEU A 131 13.60 4.97 -15.27
C LEU A 131 13.18 6.45 -15.26
N THR A 132 12.21 6.83 -14.41
CA THR A 132 11.77 8.22 -14.28
C THR A 132 12.94 9.14 -13.93
N ARG A 133 13.83 8.71 -13.02
CA ARG A 133 15.05 9.45 -12.67
C ARG A 133 15.95 9.73 -13.87
N THR A 134 16.18 8.69 -14.66
CA THR A 134 17.03 8.77 -15.87
C THR A 134 16.39 9.72 -16.88
N LEU A 135 15.07 9.64 -17.08
CA LEU A 135 14.35 10.50 -18.02
C LEU A 135 14.30 11.96 -17.55
N GLU A 136 14.09 12.20 -16.26
CA GLU A 136 14.12 13.55 -15.67
C GLU A 136 15.49 14.20 -15.81
N PHE A 137 16.57 13.44 -15.65
CA PHE A 137 17.94 13.95 -15.78
C PHE A 137 18.26 14.44 -17.20
N TYR A 138 17.75 13.75 -18.22
CA TYR A 138 17.96 14.12 -19.64
C TYR A 138 16.79 14.91 -20.25
N ARG A 139 15.89 15.43 -19.41
CA ARG A 139 14.73 16.21 -19.83
C ARG A 139 15.18 17.55 -20.44
N HIS A 140 14.52 17.95 -21.52
CA HIS A 140 14.83 19.19 -22.22
C HIS A 140 14.35 20.39 -21.38
N PRO A 141 15.15 21.47 -21.24
CA PRO A 141 14.87 22.59 -20.34
C PRO A 141 13.59 23.38 -20.67
N PHE A 142 13.17 23.38 -21.94
CA PHE A 142 12.00 24.15 -22.40
C PHE A 142 10.77 23.30 -22.75
N ARG A 143 10.94 21.98 -22.90
CA ARG A 143 9.86 21.08 -23.34
C ARG A 143 9.88 19.83 -22.49
N ASP A 144 8.91 19.77 -21.59
CA ASP A 144 8.75 18.73 -20.61
C ASP A 144 8.66 17.31 -21.22
N ASP A 145 7.98 17.16 -22.35
CA ASP A 145 7.78 15.85 -23.00
C ASP A 145 8.95 15.43 -23.89
N TYR A 146 10.07 16.16 -23.87
CA TYR A 146 11.21 15.91 -24.76
C TYR A 146 12.46 15.61 -23.95
N LEU A 147 13.23 14.65 -24.42
CA LEU A 147 14.58 14.37 -23.95
C LEU A 147 15.58 14.97 -24.91
N GLN A 148 16.71 15.43 -24.38
CA GLN A 148 17.87 15.77 -25.17
C GLN A 148 19.06 14.97 -24.69
N MET A 149 19.54 14.06 -25.54
CA MET A 149 20.73 13.26 -25.29
C MET A 149 21.59 13.23 -26.54
N ALA A 150 22.90 13.40 -26.37
CA ALA A 150 23.88 13.36 -27.45
C ALA A 150 23.51 14.26 -28.67
N GLY A 151 22.91 15.43 -28.42
CA GLY A 151 22.51 16.37 -29.46
C GLY A 151 21.23 16.01 -30.23
N LYS A 152 20.55 14.91 -29.89
CA LYS A 152 19.28 14.49 -30.50
C LYS A 152 18.11 14.67 -29.55
N THR A 153 16.93 14.92 -30.11
CA THR A 153 15.68 15.07 -29.38
C THR A 153 14.80 13.82 -29.51
N ALA A 154 14.21 13.39 -28.39
CA ALA A 154 13.25 12.29 -28.37
C ALA A 154 11.98 12.72 -27.63
N CYS A 155 10.80 12.45 -28.19
CA CYS A 155 9.53 12.68 -27.51
C CYS A 155 9.25 11.50 -26.56
N VAL A 156 8.90 11.77 -25.30
CA VAL A 156 8.62 10.77 -24.27
C VAL A 156 7.14 10.68 -24.02
N VAL A 157 6.62 9.46 -24.11
CA VAL A 157 5.24 9.11 -23.74
C VAL A 157 5.30 8.09 -22.62
N ASN A 158 4.98 8.52 -21.39
CA ASN A 158 4.90 7.63 -20.23
C ASN A 158 3.44 7.26 -19.94
N ILE A 159 3.12 5.97 -19.90
CA ILE A 159 1.79 5.44 -19.65
C ILE A 159 1.87 4.39 -18.54
N ASN A 160 1.07 4.56 -17.49
CA ASN A 160 0.81 3.50 -16.54
C ASN A 160 -0.34 2.64 -17.07
N CYS A 161 -0.04 1.39 -17.43
CA CYS A 161 -0.99 0.46 -18.00
C CYS A 161 -2.09 0.02 -17.03
N MET A 162 -1.92 0.17 -15.71
CA MET A 162 -2.97 -0.10 -14.73
C MET A 162 -4.11 0.93 -14.77
N ILE A 163 -3.88 2.13 -15.30
CA ILE A 163 -4.91 3.17 -15.45
C ILE A 163 -5.82 2.89 -16.66
N VAL A 164 -5.30 2.15 -17.64
CA VAL A 164 -5.98 1.88 -18.91
C VAL A 164 -7.11 0.88 -18.68
N GLN A 165 -8.35 1.28 -18.96
CA GLN A 165 -9.55 0.46 -18.71
C GLN A 165 -9.59 -0.84 -19.52
N SER A 166 -9.15 -0.81 -20.78
CA SER A 166 -9.05 -1.98 -21.64
C SER A 166 -7.74 -1.97 -22.44
N PRO A 167 -7.04 -3.11 -22.56
CA PRO A 167 -5.71 -3.14 -23.20
C PRO A 167 -5.70 -2.58 -24.62
N GLU A 168 -6.77 -2.77 -25.36
CA GLU A 168 -6.92 -2.31 -26.74
C GLU A 168 -6.97 -0.77 -26.87
N LEU A 169 -7.23 -0.02 -25.79
CA LEU A 169 -7.21 1.45 -25.79
C LEU A 169 -5.81 2.05 -25.61
N ILE A 170 -4.77 1.22 -25.42
CA ILE A 170 -3.40 1.70 -25.22
C ILE A 170 -2.92 2.60 -26.36
N PHE A 171 -3.25 2.25 -27.61
CA PHE A 171 -2.86 3.03 -28.79
C PHE A 171 -3.52 4.40 -28.83
N GLN A 172 -4.76 4.51 -28.33
CA GLN A 172 -5.45 5.78 -28.20
C GLN A 172 -4.79 6.66 -27.12
N GLU A 173 -4.36 6.09 -25.99
CA GLU A 173 -3.62 6.84 -24.98
C GLU A 173 -2.26 7.33 -25.49
N ILE A 174 -1.52 6.49 -26.23
CA ILE A 174 -0.24 6.86 -26.85
C ILE A 174 -0.45 8.04 -27.81
N MET A 175 -1.43 7.93 -28.72
CA MET A 175 -1.74 9.00 -29.67
C MET A 175 -2.27 10.26 -28.98
N GLY A 176 -3.05 10.12 -27.91
CA GLY A 176 -3.56 11.24 -27.11
C GLY A 176 -2.42 12.06 -26.49
N LYS A 177 -1.41 11.37 -25.94
CA LYS A 177 -0.21 12.02 -25.36
C LYS A 177 0.70 12.61 -26.43
N LEU A 178 0.84 11.94 -27.57
CA LEU A 178 1.69 12.41 -28.68
C LEU A 178 1.13 13.66 -29.37
N VAL A 179 -0.17 13.64 -29.70
CA VAL A 179 -0.84 14.73 -30.45
C VAL A 179 -1.41 15.81 -29.52
N LYS A 180 -1.37 15.58 -28.19
CA LYS A 180 -2.00 16.44 -27.16
C LYS A 180 -3.49 16.70 -27.43
N LYS A 181 -4.17 15.75 -28.06
CA LYS A 181 -5.61 15.80 -28.33
C LYS A 181 -6.33 14.84 -27.40
N VAL A 182 -7.29 15.38 -26.65
CA VAL A 182 -7.99 14.67 -25.58
C VAL A 182 -9.07 13.72 -26.12
N HIS A 183 -9.61 13.97 -27.31
CA HIS A 183 -10.73 13.21 -27.86
C HIS A 183 -10.46 12.75 -29.30
N PHE A 184 -10.35 11.44 -29.49
CA PHE A 184 -10.49 10.82 -30.81
C PHE A 184 -11.90 10.24 -30.89
N GLY A 185 -12.70 10.68 -31.87
CA GLY A 185 -14.05 10.14 -32.10
C GLY A 185 -14.07 8.71 -32.65
N LYS A 186 -12.89 8.14 -32.99
CA LYS A 186 -12.72 6.77 -33.46
C LYS A 186 -11.61 6.08 -32.68
N ARG A 187 -11.83 4.79 -32.40
CA ARG A 187 -10.84 3.89 -31.79
C ARG A 187 -9.55 3.92 -32.63
N GLN A 188 -8.44 4.29 -32.01
CA GLN A 188 -7.13 4.27 -32.67
C GLN A 188 -6.52 2.87 -32.58
N THR A 189 -5.97 2.38 -33.69
CA THR A 189 -5.31 1.08 -33.81
C THR A 189 -3.81 1.26 -34.01
N CYS A 190 -3.06 0.17 -33.93
CA CYS A 190 -1.62 0.18 -34.21
C CYS A 190 -1.29 0.73 -35.61
N GLU A 191 -2.16 0.51 -36.59
CA GLU A 191 -1.99 1.00 -37.98
C GLU A 191 -2.00 2.53 -38.04
N HIS A 192 -2.95 3.18 -37.37
CA HIS A 192 -3.03 4.65 -37.34
C HIS A 192 -1.80 5.28 -36.68
N LEU A 193 -1.28 4.66 -35.62
CA LEU A 193 -0.03 5.10 -35.00
C LEU A 193 1.16 4.89 -35.95
N GLY A 194 1.21 3.76 -36.67
CA GLY A 194 2.22 3.48 -37.68
C GLY A 194 2.19 4.47 -38.86
N GLU A 195 1.01 4.84 -39.35
CA GLU A 195 0.82 5.85 -40.40
C GLU A 195 1.30 7.23 -39.93
N TYR A 196 0.98 7.61 -38.69
CA TYR A 196 1.42 8.89 -38.11
C TYR A 196 2.96 8.98 -38.04
N LEU A 197 3.61 7.90 -37.62
CA LEU A 197 5.08 7.80 -37.57
C LEU A 197 5.71 7.80 -38.96
N ARG A 198 5.07 7.14 -39.93
CA ARG A 198 5.52 7.13 -41.34
C ARG A 198 5.44 8.51 -41.97
N GLN A 199 4.44 9.31 -41.61
CA GLN A 199 4.28 10.68 -42.08
C GLN A 199 5.32 11.66 -41.50
N GLY A 200 6.18 11.23 -40.56
CA GLY A 200 7.25 12.06 -40.00
C GLY A 200 6.74 13.28 -39.23
N LYS A 201 5.49 13.26 -38.76
CA LYS A 201 4.86 14.37 -38.04
C LYS A 201 5.34 14.55 -36.60
N CYS A 202 6.26 13.69 -36.15
CA CYS A 202 6.89 13.85 -34.85
C CYS A 202 8.04 14.85 -35.00
N ASP A 203 7.93 16.01 -34.34
CA ASP A 203 8.98 17.04 -34.28
C ASP A 203 10.33 16.49 -33.76
N ALA A 204 10.28 15.40 -32.99
CA ALA A 204 11.44 14.64 -32.55
C ALA A 204 11.68 13.45 -33.50
N GLY A 205 12.92 13.29 -33.99
CA GLY A 205 13.32 12.13 -34.80
C GLY A 205 13.16 10.78 -34.08
N HIS A 206 12.91 10.80 -32.76
CA HIS A 206 12.71 9.61 -31.93
C HIS A 206 11.44 9.72 -31.08
N LEU A 207 10.73 8.61 -30.91
CA LEU A 207 9.62 8.43 -29.99
C LEU A 207 9.97 7.37 -28.95
N LEU A 208 10.06 7.76 -27.68
CA LEU A 208 10.26 6.88 -26.53
C LEU A 208 8.91 6.60 -25.85
N ILE A 209 8.46 5.36 -25.89
CA ILE A 209 7.23 4.90 -25.23
C ILE A 209 7.62 4.12 -23.99
N VAL A 210 7.21 4.63 -22.82
CA VAL A 210 7.37 3.96 -21.53
C VAL A 210 6.03 3.39 -21.10
N LEU A 211 5.99 2.07 -20.93
CA LEU A 211 4.82 1.32 -20.47
C LEU A 211 5.11 0.77 -19.08
N ASP A 212 4.59 1.44 -18.05
CA ASP A 212 4.70 1.00 -16.66
C ASP A 212 3.59 0.01 -16.30
N GLU A 213 3.89 -0.97 -15.46
CA GLU A 213 2.97 -2.06 -15.09
C GLU A 213 2.31 -2.73 -16.31
N MET A 214 3.12 -3.06 -17.34
CA MET A 214 2.61 -3.61 -18.62
C MET A 214 1.94 -4.99 -18.46
N ASP A 215 2.14 -5.67 -17.33
CA ASP A 215 1.46 -6.92 -16.98
C ASP A 215 -0.07 -6.75 -16.96
N ALA A 216 -0.57 -5.53 -16.73
CA ALA A 216 -1.99 -5.19 -16.89
C ALA A 216 -2.52 -5.39 -18.33
N LEU A 217 -1.66 -5.28 -19.35
CA LEU A 217 -2.03 -5.48 -20.75
C LEU A 217 -2.02 -6.95 -21.18
N LEU A 218 -1.60 -7.87 -20.30
CA LEU A 218 -1.48 -9.29 -20.63
C LEU A 218 -2.86 -9.96 -20.64
N THR A 219 -3.48 -10.01 -21.82
CA THR A 219 -4.69 -10.80 -22.08
C THR A 219 -4.32 -12.23 -22.50
N ARG A 220 -5.32 -13.12 -22.56
CA ARG A 220 -5.14 -14.51 -23.03
C ARG A 220 -4.55 -14.57 -24.44
N ASP A 221 -4.97 -13.65 -25.30
CA ASP A 221 -4.57 -13.63 -26.71
C ASP A 221 -3.23 -12.91 -26.93
N GLN A 222 -2.80 -12.07 -25.99
CA GLN A 222 -1.50 -11.36 -25.98
C GLN A 222 -1.26 -10.47 -27.22
N GLN A 223 -2.27 -10.23 -28.05
CA GLN A 223 -2.15 -9.53 -29.34
C GLN A 223 -1.71 -8.07 -29.17
N VAL A 224 -2.33 -7.35 -28.24
CA VAL A 224 -2.03 -5.92 -28.00
C VAL A 224 -0.55 -5.70 -27.69
N LEU A 225 0.03 -6.50 -26.79
CA LEU A 225 1.45 -6.41 -26.46
C LEU A 225 2.33 -6.75 -27.67
N PHE A 226 1.95 -7.77 -28.44
CA PHE A 226 2.67 -8.14 -29.65
C PHE A 226 2.68 -7.00 -30.68
N ASP A 227 1.54 -6.36 -30.91
CA ASP A 227 1.39 -5.22 -31.81
C ASP A 227 2.24 -4.03 -31.37
N VAL A 228 2.28 -3.74 -30.06
CA VAL A 228 3.14 -2.71 -29.48
C VAL A 228 4.61 -2.99 -29.80
N PHE A 229 5.12 -4.20 -29.55
CA PHE A 229 6.52 -4.50 -29.87
C PHE A 229 6.79 -4.59 -31.38
N ASN A 230 5.79 -4.97 -32.18
CA ASN A 230 5.88 -4.95 -33.63
C ASN A 230 5.97 -3.53 -34.19
N LEU A 231 5.37 -2.54 -33.51
CA LEU A 231 5.54 -1.13 -33.86
C LEU A 231 7.01 -0.72 -33.86
N ALA A 232 7.81 -1.15 -32.87
CA ALA A 232 9.25 -0.86 -32.83
C ALA A 232 9.99 -1.48 -34.01
N LYS A 233 9.59 -2.68 -34.46
CA LYS A 233 10.17 -3.32 -35.64
C LYS A 233 9.79 -2.59 -36.92
N MET A 234 8.52 -2.26 -37.10
CA MET A 234 8.03 -1.53 -38.27
C MET A 234 8.65 -0.13 -38.37
N ALA A 235 8.89 0.51 -37.23
CA ALA A 235 9.49 1.83 -37.14
C ALA A 235 10.95 1.91 -37.58
N GLN A 236 11.66 0.78 -37.73
CA GLN A 236 13.02 0.78 -38.27
C GLN A 236 13.07 1.37 -39.68
N SER A 237 12.03 1.16 -40.49
CA SER A 237 11.92 1.68 -41.85
C SER A 237 11.30 3.08 -41.94
N TYR A 238 10.93 3.68 -40.81
CA TYR A 238 10.25 4.99 -40.75
C TYR A 238 11.23 6.13 -40.49
N PRO A 239 10.89 7.38 -40.85
CA PRO A 239 11.72 8.53 -40.52
C PRO A 239 11.83 8.75 -39.00
N THR A 240 10.76 8.46 -38.26
CA THR A 240 10.75 8.52 -36.79
C THR A 240 11.03 7.13 -36.20
N GLN A 241 12.09 7.03 -35.41
CA GLN A 241 12.48 5.78 -34.75
C GLN A 241 11.74 5.61 -33.42
N VAL A 242 11.31 4.39 -33.11
CA VAL A 242 10.54 4.09 -31.89
C VAL A 242 11.39 3.27 -30.91
N ILE A 243 11.48 3.75 -29.68
CA ILE A 243 12.10 3.05 -28.56
C ILE A 243 10.99 2.70 -27.57
N ILE A 244 10.84 1.42 -27.26
CA ILE A 244 9.83 0.94 -26.31
C ILE A 244 10.53 0.46 -25.05
N VAL A 245 10.15 1.00 -23.90
CA VAL A 245 10.59 0.55 -22.59
C VAL A 245 9.37 0.05 -21.85
N GLY A 246 9.34 -1.24 -21.59
CA GLY A 246 8.28 -1.83 -20.80
C GLY A 246 8.78 -2.23 -19.41
N ILE A 247 8.02 -1.91 -18.36
CA ILE A 247 8.24 -2.38 -16.99
C ILE A 247 7.16 -3.41 -16.62
N ALA A 248 7.57 -4.54 -16.05
CA ALA A 248 6.65 -5.55 -15.51
C ALA A 248 7.15 -6.12 -14.17
N ASN A 249 6.24 -6.67 -13.37
CA ASN A 249 6.59 -7.33 -12.12
C ASN A 249 6.88 -8.83 -12.28
N ALA A 250 6.17 -9.51 -13.19
CA ALA A 250 6.26 -10.94 -13.37
C ALA A 250 7.41 -11.35 -14.31
N LEU A 251 8.28 -12.24 -13.85
CA LEU A 251 9.23 -12.97 -14.69
C LEU A 251 8.52 -13.92 -15.67
N ASP A 252 7.28 -14.32 -15.40
CA ASP A 252 6.50 -15.19 -16.32
C ASP A 252 6.31 -14.59 -17.72
N PHE A 253 6.42 -13.26 -17.85
CA PHE A 253 6.43 -12.58 -19.14
C PHE A 253 7.66 -12.97 -19.99
N THR A 254 8.82 -13.21 -19.36
CA THR A 254 10.05 -13.62 -20.04
C THR A 254 10.02 -15.05 -20.54
N ASP A 255 9.21 -15.90 -19.90
CA ASP A 255 9.27 -17.34 -20.15
C ASP A 255 8.20 -17.80 -21.13
N LYS A 256 7.08 -17.06 -21.25
CA LYS A 256 5.98 -17.40 -22.18
C LYS A 256 5.86 -16.43 -23.36
N PHE A 257 6.00 -15.13 -23.11
CA PHE A 257 5.75 -14.11 -24.14
C PHE A 257 7.01 -13.78 -24.95
N LEU A 258 8.17 -13.61 -24.29
CA LEU A 258 9.42 -13.36 -25.02
C LEU A 258 9.76 -14.45 -26.04
N PRO A 259 9.63 -15.76 -25.80
CA PRO A 259 9.95 -16.76 -26.81
C PRO A 259 9.09 -16.65 -28.07
N ARG A 260 7.82 -16.22 -27.96
CA ARG A 260 6.97 -15.92 -29.12
C ARG A 260 7.49 -14.70 -29.89
N LEU A 261 7.96 -13.67 -29.18
CA LEU A 261 8.59 -12.50 -29.77
C LEU A 261 9.93 -12.82 -30.46
N LYS A 262 10.75 -13.68 -29.84
CA LYS A 262 12.03 -14.12 -30.41
C LYS A 262 11.83 -14.86 -31.73
N ARG A 263 10.76 -15.67 -31.84
CA ARG A 263 10.38 -16.35 -33.10
C ARG A 263 10.02 -15.37 -34.22
N THR A 264 9.50 -14.20 -33.89
CA THR A 264 9.19 -13.15 -34.89
C THR A 264 10.36 -12.21 -35.16
N GLY A 265 11.55 -12.55 -34.64
CA GLY A 265 12.80 -11.79 -34.80
C GLY A 265 12.88 -10.57 -33.91
N GLN A 266 12.03 -10.45 -32.89
CA GLN A 266 12.03 -9.35 -31.94
C GLN A 266 12.70 -9.82 -30.64
N ASN A 267 13.92 -9.34 -30.39
CA ASN A 267 14.68 -9.65 -29.18
C ASN A 267 14.79 -8.39 -28.32
N PRO A 268 13.81 -8.08 -27.46
CA PRO A 268 13.95 -6.97 -26.52
C PRO A 268 15.13 -7.26 -25.60
N LYS A 269 15.99 -6.25 -25.40
CA LYS A 269 17.03 -6.33 -24.37
C LYS A 269 16.32 -6.49 -23.03
N ASN A 270 16.76 -7.42 -22.19
CA ASN A 270 16.17 -7.68 -20.88
C ASN A 270 17.08 -7.09 -19.80
N LEU A 271 16.52 -6.24 -18.94
CA LEU A 271 17.17 -5.71 -17.75
C LEU A 271 16.38 -6.20 -16.52
N SER A 272 17.00 -7.08 -15.73
CA SER A 272 16.38 -7.62 -14.53
C SER A 272 16.82 -6.86 -13.28
N PHE A 273 15.85 -6.36 -12.51
CA PHE A 273 16.06 -5.75 -11.20
C PHE A 273 15.89 -6.79 -10.11
N MET A 274 17.02 -7.29 -9.60
CA MET A 274 17.03 -8.24 -8.49
C MET A 274 16.55 -7.57 -7.19
N PRO A 275 15.98 -8.31 -6.21
CA PRO A 275 15.71 -7.78 -4.87
C PRO A 275 16.94 -7.10 -4.25
N TYR A 276 16.72 -6.09 -3.40
CA TYR A 276 17.85 -5.37 -2.79
C TYR A 276 18.60 -6.25 -1.77
N THR A 277 19.93 -6.22 -1.85
CA THR A 277 20.83 -6.78 -0.83
C THR A 277 20.82 -5.92 0.43
N TRP A 278 21.23 -6.48 1.58
CA TRP A 278 21.24 -5.71 2.83
C TRP A 278 22.24 -4.55 2.77
N GLU A 279 23.34 -4.69 2.02
CA GLU A 279 24.33 -3.64 1.77
C GLU A 279 23.70 -2.49 0.98
N GLN A 280 22.97 -2.79 -0.10
CA GLN A 280 22.30 -1.76 -0.90
C GLN A 280 21.22 -1.03 -0.08
N ILE A 281 20.39 -1.75 0.71
CA ILE A 281 19.40 -1.12 1.59
C ILE A 281 20.09 -0.20 2.60
N LYS A 282 21.19 -0.67 3.21
CA LYS A 282 21.99 0.12 4.16
C LYS A 282 22.54 1.38 3.51
N GLN A 283 23.07 1.29 2.30
CA GLN A 283 23.57 2.44 1.54
C GLN A 283 22.46 3.47 1.29
N VAL A 284 21.27 3.03 0.85
CA VAL A 284 20.12 3.91 0.61
C VAL A 284 19.68 4.63 1.88
N VAL A 285 19.54 3.89 2.99
CA VAL A 285 19.12 4.46 4.28
C VAL A 285 20.18 5.42 4.82
N THR A 286 21.46 5.05 4.73
CA THR A 286 22.57 5.91 5.18
C THR A 286 22.65 7.18 4.35
N HIS A 287 22.51 7.09 3.03
CA HIS A 287 22.51 8.26 2.14
C HIS A 287 21.34 9.22 2.45
N LYS A 288 20.14 8.68 2.76
CA LYS A 288 19.01 9.50 3.22
C LYS A 288 19.31 10.16 4.56
N LEU A 289 19.89 9.43 5.51
CA LEU A 289 20.23 9.97 6.83
C LEU A 289 21.34 11.01 6.81
N GLN A 290 22.28 10.95 5.86
CA GLN A 290 23.32 11.96 5.67
C GLN A 290 22.75 13.34 5.31
N GLN A 291 21.51 13.42 4.81
CA GLN A 291 20.83 14.69 4.55
C GLN A 291 20.34 15.37 5.84
N LEU A 292 20.35 14.67 6.97
CA LEU A 292 20.04 15.24 8.28
C LEU A 292 21.30 15.79 8.95
N PRO A 293 21.19 16.92 9.68
CA PRO A 293 22.31 17.49 10.41
C PRO A 293 22.74 16.66 11.63
N VAL A 294 21.90 15.71 12.08
CA VAL A 294 22.13 14.92 13.30
C VAL A 294 21.99 13.42 13.01
N GLN A 295 22.86 12.61 13.63
CA GLN A 295 22.72 11.16 13.62
C GLN A 295 21.57 10.74 14.54
N LEU A 296 20.43 10.35 13.96
CA LEU A 296 19.25 9.88 14.70
C LEU A 296 19.22 8.37 14.94
N PHE A 297 20.08 7.60 14.27
CA PHE A 297 20.04 6.14 14.31
C PHE A 297 21.38 5.57 14.77
N HIS A 298 21.32 4.57 15.64
CA HIS A 298 22.48 3.75 15.93
C HIS A 298 22.85 2.89 14.70
N PRO A 299 24.13 2.81 14.28
CA PRO A 299 24.53 2.11 13.06
C PRO A 299 24.16 0.62 13.07
N MET A 300 24.24 -0.04 14.23
CA MET A 300 23.80 -1.44 14.39
C MET A 300 22.28 -1.61 14.26
N ALA A 301 21.49 -0.61 14.63
CA ALA A 301 20.04 -0.65 14.47
C ALA A 301 19.67 -0.62 12.97
N ILE A 302 20.34 0.23 12.18
CA ILE A 302 20.19 0.25 10.72
C ILE A 302 20.57 -1.11 10.13
N GLN A 303 21.70 -1.69 10.54
CA GLN A 303 22.16 -2.97 10.03
C GLN A 303 21.18 -4.11 10.34
N LEU A 304 20.62 -4.14 11.56
CA LEU A 304 19.59 -5.11 11.95
C LEU A 304 18.36 -5.01 11.04
N CYS A 305 17.85 -3.80 10.84
CA CYS A 305 16.70 -3.56 9.96
C CYS A 305 16.98 -4.00 8.52
N CYS A 306 18.14 -3.61 7.96
CA CYS A 306 18.50 -3.92 6.59
C CYS A 306 18.63 -5.44 6.36
N LYS A 307 19.32 -6.16 7.27
CA LYS A 307 19.46 -7.62 7.20
C LYS A 307 18.11 -8.33 7.29
N LYS A 308 17.23 -7.87 8.17
CA LYS A 308 15.89 -8.47 8.33
C LYS A 308 15.00 -8.21 7.11
N ALA A 309 15.05 -7.00 6.55
CA ALA A 309 14.26 -6.61 5.38
C ALA A 309 14.68 -7.36 4.11
N SER A 310 16.00 -7.48 3.86
CA SER A 310 16.54 -8.19 2.69
C SER A 310 16.25 -9.69 2.76
N SER A 311 16.40 -10.31 3.94
CA SER A 311 16.21 -11.74 4.12
C SER A 311 14.77 -12.20 3.90
N LEU A 312 13.78 -11.33 4.14
CA LEU A 312 12.37 -11.71 4.06
C LEU A 312 11.70 -11.25 2.78
N THR A 313 12.02 -10.05 2.31
CA THR A 313 11.27 -9.42 1.20
C THR A 313 12.16 -8.83 0.13
N GLY A 314 13.33 -8.29 0.49
CA GLY A 314 14.15 -7.52 -0.44
C GLY A 314 13.47 -6.26 -1.01
N ASP A 315 12.34 -5.84 -0.44
CA ASP A 315 11.59 -4.64 -0.81
C ASP A 315 12.06 -3.44 0.02
N LEU A 316 12.58 -2.43 -0.67
CA LEU A 316 13.06 -1.20 -0.05
C LEU A 316 11.94 -0.43 0.67
N ARG A 317 10.70 -0.47 0.14
CA ARG A 317 9.54 0.25 0.73
C ARG A 317 9.30 -0.18 2.16
N LYS A 318 9.34 -1.50 2.43
CA LYS A 318 9.17 -2.05 3.78
C LYS A 318 10.29 -1.62 4.73
N ALA A 319 11.54 -1.59 4.26
CA ALA A 319 12.66 -1.12 5.06
C ALA A 319 12.52 0.36 5.45
N LEU A 320 12.09 1.22 4.51
CA LEU A 320 11.85 2.64 4.77
C LEU A 320 10.66 2.85 5.72
N ASP A 321 9.57 2.09 5.56
CA ASP A 321 8.42 2.15 6.46
C ASP A 321 8.79 1.76 7.90
N VAL A 322 9.69 0.78 8.08
CA VAL A 322 10.21 0.40 9.40
C VAL A 322 11.07 1.50 10.01
N CYS A 323 11.94 2.13 9.22
CA CYS A 323 12.73 3.27 9.67
C CYS A 323 11.82 4.44 10.06
N TYR A 324 10.79 4.73 9.26
CA TYR A 324 9.78 5.76 9.55
C TYR A 324 9.09 5.49 10.90
N LYS A 325 8.58 4.27 11.11
CA LYS A 325 7.93 3.87 12.37
C LYS A 325 8.88 3.95 13.57
N ALA A 326 10.17 3.69 13.36
CA ALA A 326 11.18 3.81 14.41
C ALA A 326 11.36 5.26 14.87
N VAL A 327 11.42 6.21 13.93
CA VAL A 327 11.44 7.64 14.25
C VAL A 327 10.17 8.05 14.98
N GLU A 328 9.00 7.62 14.50
CA GLU A 328 7.71 7.93 15.12
C GLU A 328 7.60 7.40 16.56
N THR A 329 8.06 6.17 16.81
CA THR A 329 8.05 5.58 18.16
C THR A 329 8.96 6.36 19.11
N VAL A 330 10.15 6.74 18.64
CA VAL A 330 11.12 7.52 19.42
C VAL A 330 10.62 8.93 19.69
N GLU A 331 9.96 9.57 18.72
CA GLU A 331 9.34 10.89 18.89
C GLU A 331 8.20 10.84 19.92
N LEU A 332 7.39 9.77 19.92
CA LEU A 332 6.33 9.57 20.93
C LEU A 332 6.91 9.37 22.32
N GLU A 333 7.99 8.58 22.46
CA GLU A 333 8.68 8.39 23.74
C GLU A 333 9.34 9.69 24.23
N TYR A 334 9.97 10.43 23.33
CA TYR A 334 10.53 11.75 23.60
C TYR A 334 9.44 12.71 24.10
N ASN A 335 8.31 12.81 23.39
CA ASN A 335 7.20 13.68 23.77
C ASN A 335 6.53 13.30 25.09
N ARG A 336 6.52 12.01 25.45
CA ARG A 336 6.05 11.55 26.77
C ARG A 336 6.99 11.94 27.91
N ASN A 337 8.29 11.98 27.63
CA ASN A 337 9.32 12.34 28.59
C ASN A 337 9.55 13.86 28.69
N LEU A 338 8.93 14.66 27.81
CA LEU A 338 8.91 16.12 27.92
C LEU A 338 8.04 16.53 29.12
N SER A 339 8.69 16.76 30.26
CA SER A 339 8.07 17.49 31.37
C SER A 339 8.16 19.00 31.12
N PRO A 340 7.09 19.79 31.35
CA PRO A 340 7.09 21.24 31.09
C PRO A 340 8.01 22.07 32.02
N PHE A 341 8.70 21.43 32.97
CA PHE A 341 9.46 22.09 34.04
C PHE A 341 10.95 21.73 34.08
N VAL A 342 11.47 20.94 33.14
CA VAL A 342 12.89 20.54 33.07
C VAL A 342 13.43 20.90 31.69
N ASP A 343 14.71 21.28 31.61
CA ASP A 343 15.43 21.52 30.36
C ASP A 343 15.16 20.39 29.34
N PRO A 344 15.01 20.71 28.04
CA PRO A 344 14.67 19.72 27.04
C PRO A 344 15.71 18.58 27.05
N PRO A 345 15.28 17.32 27.18
CA PRO A 345 16.20 16.19 27.19
C PRO A 345 16.98 16.11 25.87
N PRO A 346 18.20 15.54 25.88
CA PRO A 346 18.95 15.33 24.66
C PRO A 346 18.14 14.50 23.65
N LEU A 347 18.39 14.72 22.36
CA LEU A 347 17.71 14.00 21.29
C LEU A 347 17.82 12.48 21.52
N LEU A 348 16.67 11.81 21.54
CA LEU A 348 16.61 10.38 21.74
C LEU A 348 17.02 9.68 20.45
N LEU A 349 18.10 8.91 20.52
CA LEU A 349 18.57 8.10 19.41
C LEU A 349 17.69 6.86 19.23
N VAL A 350 17.46 6.45 17.98
CA VAL A 350 16.87 5.15 17.69
C VAL A 350 17.84 4.05 18.09
N SER A 351 17.52 3.38 19.20
CA SER A 351 18.28 2.26 19.75
C SER A 351 18.00 0.95 19.00
N ILE A 352 18.87 -0.04 19.24
CA ILE A 352 18.71 -1.39 18.67
C ILE A 352 17.42 -2.05 19.18
N SER A 353 17.03 -1.83 20.44
CA SER A 353 15.82 -2.41 21.03
C SER A 353 14.55 -1.86 20.39
N HIS A 354 14.49 -0.55 20.12
CA HIS A 354 13.37 0.07 19.42
C HIS A 354 13.22 -0.51 18.01
N MET A 355 14.33 -0.61 17.28
CA MET A 355 14.32 -1.19 15.94
C MET A 355 13.93 -2.68 15.96
N ALA A 356 14.47 -3.48 16.89
CA ALA A 356 14.14 -4.89 16.99
C ALA A 356 12.65 -5.14 17.25
N ARG A 357 12.03 -4.36 18.15
CA ARG A 357 10.59 -4.42 18.45
C ARG A 357 9.75 -4.12 17.21
N ILE A 358 10.12 -3.09 16.45
CA ILE A 358 9.39 -2.68 15.25
C ILE A 358 9.61 -3.67 14.11
N CYS A 359 10.84 -4.17 13.92
CA CYS A 359 11.12 -5.22 12.96
C CYS A 359 10.32 -6.49 13.26
N ALA A 360 10.20 -6.90 14.53
CA ALA A 360 9.38 -8.04 14.92
C ALA A 360 7.90 -7.83 14.59
N SER A 361 7.38 -6.61 14.76
CA SER A 361 6.00 -6.27 14.40
C SER A 361 5.77 -6.17 12.88
N ALA A 362 6.68 -5.54 12.15
CA ALA A 362 6.53 -5.25 10.72
C ALA A 362 6.86 -6.44 9.81
N PHE A 363 7.80 -7.28 10.24
CA PHE A 363 8.25 -8.46 9.50
C PHE A 363 7.82 -9.78 10.15
N GLY A 364 7.17 -9.75 11.31
CA GLY A 364 6.57 -10.93 11.94
C GLY A 364 5.40 -11.46 11.13
N THR A 365 5.00 -12.70 11.42
CA THR A 365 3.81 -13.26 10.80
C THR A 365 2.57 -12.50 11.31
N PRO A 366 1.65 -12.07 10.41
CA PRO A 366 0.47 -11.30 10.80
C PRO A 366 -0.43 -12.10 11.76
N SER A 367 -0.33 -13.43 11.74
CA SER A 367 -1.03 -14.34 12.62
C SER A 367 -0.53 -14.27 14.07
N SER A 368 0.78 -14.15 14.31
CA SER A 368 1.33 -14.13 15.67
C SER A 368 0.88 -12.90 16.46
N SER A 369 0.91 -11.70 15.86
CA SER A 369 0.44 -10.47 16.52
C SER A 369 -1.07 -10.52 16.80
N LYS A 370 -1.87 -11.03 15.85
CA LYS A 370 -3.31 -11.27 16.04
C LYS A 370 -3.57 -12.22 17.21
N LEU A 371 -2.85 -13.33 17.26
CA LEU A 371 -2.99 -14.33 18.32
C LEU A 371 -2.60 -13.80 19.70
N THR A 372 -1.60 -12.92 19.79
CA THR A 372 -1.24 -12.30 21.08
C THR A 372 -2.31 -11.32 21.59
N ALA A 373 -3.03 -10.64 20.69
CA ALA A 373 -4.08 -9.69 21.04
C ALA A 373 -5.42 -10.34 21.45
N LEU A 374 -5.58 -11.64 21.24
CA LEU A 374 -6.81 -12.36 21.60
C LEU A 374 -7.01 -12.38 23.11
N ASN A 375 -8.28 -12.20 23.52
CA ASN A 375 -8.67 -12.38 24.91
C ASN A 375 -8.66 -13.87 25.31
N MET A 376 -8.77 -14.15 26.60
CA MET A 376 -8.71 -15.53 27.11
C MET A 376 -9.80 -16.41 26.51
N SER A 377 -11.05 -15.93 26.41
CA SER A 377 -12.18 -16.70 25.86
C SER A 377 -12.02 -17.02 24.36
N GLN A 378 -11.47 -16.09 23.57
CA GLN A 378 -11.15 -16.29 22.16
C GLN A 378 -10.05 -17.35 21.98
N LYS A 379 -9.00 -17.30 22.81
CA LYS A 379 -7.93 -18.33 22.79
C LYS A 379 -8.47 -19.70 23.17
N MET A 380 -9.38 -19.77 24.15
CA MET A 380 -10.03 -21.01 24.58
C MET A 380 -10.87 -21.63 23.44
N VAL A 381 -11.75 -20.82 22.82
CA VAL A 381 -12.56 -21.28 21.68
C VAL A 381 -11.67 -21.76 20.54
N LEU A 382 -10.59 -21.04 20.25
CA LEU A 382 -9.64 -21.41 19.19
C LEU A 382 -8.89 -22.72 19.49
N CYS A 383 -8.51 -22.99 20.75
CA CYS A 383 -7.90 -24.26 21.17
C CYS A 383 -8.90 -25.42 21.08
N CYS A 384 -10.18 -25.22 21.38
CA CYS A 384 -11.18 -26.27 21.16
C CYS A 384 -11.39 -26.56 19.68
N LEU A 385 -11.28 -25.54 18.82
CA LEU A 385 -11.44 -25.69 17.38
C LEU A 385 -10.35 -26.57 16.75
N THR A 386 -9.15 -26.63 17.32
CA THR A 386 -8.08 -27.52 16.80
C THR A 386 -8.37 -29.00 17.01
N HIS A 387 -9.20 -29.36 17.99
CA HIS A 387 -9.66 -30.74 18.20
C HIS A 387 -10.84 -31.12 17.31
N CYS A 388 -11.41 -30.17 16.57
CA CYS A 388 -12.57 -30.40 15.73
C CYS A 388 -12.16 -30.76 14.29
N ALA A 389 -13.01 -31.54 13.61
CA ALA A 389 -12.79 -31.91 12.21
C ALA A 389 -12.83 -30.68 11.28
N ALA A 390 -12.13 -30.74 10.16
CA ALA A 390 -11.86 -29.61 9.25
C ALA A 390 -13.10 -28.98 8.57
N ASN A 391 -14.31 -29.50 8.79
CA ASN A 391 -15.57 -29.05 8.16
C ASN A 391 -16.77 -29.09 9.12
N ILE A 392 -16.59 -28.63 10.36
CA ILE A 392 -17.64 -28.62 11.38
C ILE A 392 -18.57 -27.40 11.24
N THR A 393 -19.86 -27.57 11.51
CA THR A 393 -20.81 -26.45 11.61
C THR A 393 -20.68 -25.72 12.95
N ILE A 394 -21.08 -24.44 13.02
CA ILE A 394 -21.05 -23.68 14.28
C ILE A 394 -21.84 -24.39 15.39
N HIS A 395 -22.98 -24.99 15.03
CA HIS A 395 -23.82 -25.69 16.00
C HIS A 395 -23.13 -26.94 16.58
N GLU A 396 -22.58 -27.80 15.72
CA GLU A 396 -21.82 -28.98 16.14
C GLU A 396 -20.58 -28.56 16.95
N PHE A 397 -19.90 -27.51 16.51
CA PHE A 397 -18.73 -26.97 17.21
C PHE A 397 -19.07 -26.49 18.62
N TYR A 398 -20.21 -25.82 18.82
CA TYR A 398 -20.65 -25.40 20.15
C TYR A 398 -20.94 -26.59 21.08
N VAL A 399 -21.50 -27.68 20.56
CA VAL A 399 -21.74 -28.91 21.34
C VAL A 399 -20.41 -29.55 21.75
N THR A 400 -19.47 -29.69 20.80
CA THR A 400 -18.13 -30.23 21.07
C THR A 400 -17.36 -29.35 22.06
N TYR A 401 -17.42 -28.02 21.89
CA TYR A 401 -16.82 -27.04 22.81
C TYR A 401 -17.30 -27.25 24.25
N ARG A 402 -18.62 -27.41 24.45
CA ARG A 402 -19.19 -27.64 25.79
C ARG A 402 -18.71 -28.96 26.40
N HIS A 403 -18.59 -30.01 25.60
CA HIS A 403 -18.06 -31.30 26.05
C HIS A 403 -16.59 -31.18 26.47
N ILE A 404 -15.73 -30.57 25.64
CA ILE A 404 -14.30 -30.40 25.92
C ILE A 404 -14.10 -29.54 27.18
N MET A 405 -14.90 -28.48 27.35
CA MET A 405 -14.85 -27.63 28.53
C MET A 405 -15.27 -28.37 29.81
N SER A 406 -16.28 -29.23 29.74
CA SER A 406 -16.72 -30.02 30.90
C SER A 406 -15.71 -31.08 31.32
N ASP A 407 -14.95 -31.62 30.37
CA ASP A 407 -14.00 -32.72 30.59
C ASP A 407 -12.62 -32.23 31.03
N ARG A 408 -12.09 -31.17 30.39
CA ARG A 408 -10.70 -30.73 30.57
C ARG A 408 -10.51 -29.48 31.45
N ALA A 409 -11.57 -28.73 31.75
CA ALA A 409 -11.44 -27.44 32.45
C ALA A 409 -11.77 -27.47 33.96
N GLU A 410 -12.07 -28.65 34.55
CA GLU A 410 -12.24 -28.91 36.00
C GLU A 410 -12.87 -27.75 36.81
N GLY A 411 -13.91 -27.10 36.28
CA GLY A 411 -14.65 -26.04 36.99
C GLY A 411 -13.89 -24.71 37.21
N VAL A 412 -12.68 -24.53 36.68
CA VAL A 412 -11.88 -23.30 36.86
C VAL A 412 -12.35 -22.15 35.95
N MET A 413 -13.03 -22.47 34.84
CA MET A 413 -13.54 -21.52 33.86
C MET A 413 -15.04 -21.79 33.59
N GLY A 414 -15.87 -20.74 33.62
CA GLY A 414 -17.28 -20.84 33.25
C GLY A 414 -17.47 -21.14 31.75
N THR A 415 -18.41 -22.02 31.41
CA THR A 415 -18.77 -22.28 30.01
C THR A 415 -19.54 -21.09 29.42
N LEU A 416 -19.08 -20.59 28.27
CA LEU A 416 -19.75 -19.50 27.53
C LEU A 416 -21.18 -19.89 27.14
N LYS A 417 -22.12 -18.94 27.24
CA LYS A 417 -23.47 -19.12 26.70
C LYS A 417 -23.43 -19.12 25.17
N LYS A 418 -24.46 -19.70 24.53
CA LYS A 418 -24.55 -19.77 23.06
C LYS A 418 -24.46 -18.39 22.39
N SER A 419 -25.04 -17.34 22.98
CA SER A 419 -24.93 -15.97 22.46
C SER A 419 -23.52 -15.41 22.53
N GLU A 420 -22.86 -15.53 23.68
CA GLU A 420 -21.47 -15.08 23.91
C GLU A 420 -20.48 -15.84 23.03
N PHE A 421 -20.70 -17.14 22.83
CA PHE A 421 -19.90 -17.96 21.92
C PHE A 421 -20.01 -17.49 20.48
N LEU A 422 -21.22 -17.19 20.01
CA LEU A 422 -21.46 -16.67 18.66
C LEU A 422 -20.80 -15.30 18.45
N GLU A 423 -20.80 -14.44 19.46
CA GLU A 423 -20.07 -13.17 19.46
C GLU A 423 -18.56 -13.38 19.38
N VAL A 424 -18.01 -14.33 20.14
CA VAL A 424 -16.58 -14.69 20.08
C VAL A 424 -16.19 -15.22 18.70
N VAL A 425 -17.00 -16.08 18.10
CA VAL A 425 -16.76 -16.61 16.74
C VAL A 425 -16.83 -15.48 15.70
N SER A 426 -17.79 -14.57 15.82
CA SER A 426 -17.88 -13.39 14.93
C SER A 426 -16.67 -12.45 15.10
N ALA A 427 -16.18 -12.25 16.32
CA ALA A 427 -14.96 -11.48 16.56
C ALA A 427 -13.70 -12.16 15.96
N LEU A 428 -13.61 -13.49 16.05
CA LEU A 428 -12.52 -14.26 15.44
C LEU A 428 -12.55 -14.21 13.90
N GLU A 429 -13.75 -14.18 13.31
CA GLU A 429 -13.96 -13.95 11.87
C GLU A 429 -13.52 -12.53 11.48
N ALA A 430 -13.92 -11.51 12.26
CA ALA A 430 -13.52 -10.13 12.01
C ALA A 430 -11.99 -9.92 12.07
N MET A 431 -11.27 -10.70 12.90
CA MET A 431 -9.81 -10.70 12.96
C MET A 431 -9.14 -11.58 11.88
N ALA A 432 -9.93 -12.26 11.05
CA ALA A 432 -9.52 -13.23 10.04
C ALA A 432 -8.66 -14.38 10.59
N VAL A 433 -8.88 -14.75 11.85
CA VAL A 433 -8.27 -15.93 12.51
C VAL A 433 -9.03 -17.19 12.12
N VAL A 434 -10.33 -17.04 11.85
CA VAL A 434 -11.26 -18.09 11.44
C VAL A 434 -11.98 -17.64 10.17
N ASN A 435 -12.20 -18.56 9.24
CA ASN A 435 -13.01 -18.33 8.05
C ASN A 435 -14.37 -19.02 8.22
N LEU A 436 -15.45 -18.28 7.94
CA LEU A 436 -16.80 -18.83 7.87
C LEU A 436 -17.21 -19.04 6.42
N SER A 437 -17.56 -20.27 6.05
CA SER A 437 -18.15 -20.57 4.74
C SER A 437 -19.64 -20.89 4.87
N VAL A 438 -20.45 -20.35 3.96
CA VAL A 438 -21.89 -20.59 3.93
C VAL A 438 -22.16 -21.87 3.13
N ARG A 439 -22.93 -22.80 3.71
CA ARG A 439 -23.45 -23.98 3.00
C ARG A 439 -24.90 -23.72 2.59
N GLY A 440 -25.13 -23.40 1.32
CA GLY A 440 -26.48 -23.18 0.76
C GLY A 440 -27.03 -21.75 0.94
N LYS A 441 -28.36 -21.58 0.82
CA LYS A 441 -29.07 -20.28 0.87
C LYS A 441 -29.48 -19.81 2.28
N SER A 442 -29.10 -20.54 3.33
CA SER A 442 -29.50 -20.21 4.70
C SER A 442 -28.61 -19.11 5.29
N ALA A 443 -29.24 -18.00 5.70
CA ALA A 443 -28.57 -16.85 6.31
C ALA A 443 -28.20 -17.06 7.79
N GLU A 444 -28.70 -18.12 8.42
CA GLU A 444 -28.48 -18.40 9.83
C GLU A 444 -27.01 -18.73 10.14
N MET A 445 -26.46 -17.99 11.10
CA MET A 445 -25.07 -18.09 11.50
C MET A 445 -24.70 -19.50 12.02
N SER A 446 -25.64 -20.18 12.69
CA SER A 446 -25.45 -21.53 13.27
C SER A 446 -25.07 -22.61 12.25
N ASN A 447 -25.47 -22.43 10.98
CA ASN A 447 -25.26 -23.41 9.90
C ASN A 447 -24.02 -23.12 9.04
N ARG A 448 -23.27 -22.07 9.37
CA ARG A 448 -21.99 -21.77 8.70
C ARG A 448 -20.93 -22.78 9.13
N GLN A 449 -20.03 -23.09 8.22
CA GLN A 449 -18.88 -23.94 8.51
C GLN A 449 -17.72 -23.09 9.00
N ILE A 450 -16.99 -23.60 9.99
CA ILE A 450 -15.89 -22.90 10.64
C ILE A 450 -14.58 -23.58 10.24
N LYS A 451 -13.62 -22.80 9.74
CA LYS A 451 -12.26 -23.28 9.46
C LYS A 451 -11.21 -22.36 10.08
N ILE A 452 -10.24 -22.96 10.76
CA ILE A 452 -9.08 -22.22 11.30
C ILE A 452 -8.18 -21.74 10.16
N ASN A 453 -7.77 -20.48 10.20
CA ASN A 453 -6.90 -19.84 9.19
C ASN A 453 -5.46 -19.63 9.71
N VAL A 454 -5.14 -20.18 10.89
CA VAL A 454 -3.86 -19.99 11.59
C VAL A 454 -3.17 -21.35 11.76
N PRO A 455 -1.85 -21.43 11.52
CA PRO A 455 -1.10 -22.67 11.73
C PRO A 455 -1.02 -23.05 13.21
N HIS A 456 -1.10 -24.36 13.48
CA HIS A 456 -1.09 -24.92 14.84
C HIS A 456 0.15 -24.52 15.67
N ASP A 457 1.32 -24.43 15.05
CA ASP A 457 2.58 -24.05 15.70
C ASP A 457 2.56 -22.60 16.25
N GLU A 458 1.90 -21.67 15.55
CA GLU A 458 1.77 -20.28 16.02
C GLU A 458 0.75 -20.15 17.15
N LEU A 459 -0.32 -20.94 17.10
CA LEU A 459 -1.29 -21.03 18.18
C LEU A 459 -0.64 -21.58 19.46
N ALA A 460 0.13 -22.66 19.33
CA ALA A 460 0.88 -23.26 20.43
C ALA A 460 1.83 -22.25 21.08
N LYS A 461 2.58 -21.48 20.29
CA LYS A 461 3.47 -20.41 20.79
C LYS A 461 2.72 -19.28 21.50
N SER A 462 1.52 -18.89 21.03
CA SER A 462 0.70 -17.86 21.69
C SER A 462 0.11 -18.33 23.02
N VAL A 463 -0.08 -19.65 23.15
CA VAL A 463 -0.64 -20.31 24.33
C VAL A 463 0.44 -20.71 25.34
N GLN A 464 1.71 -20.75 24.91
CA GLN A 464 2.87 -21.08 25.73
C GLN A 464 2.97 -20.14 26.95
N GLY A 465 2.84 -20.71 28.15
CA GLY A 465 2.81 -19.96 29.42
C GLY A 465 1.44 -19.93 30.11
N MET A 466 0.36 -20.32 29.44
CA MET A 466 -0.98 -20.46 30.03
C MET A 466 -1.31 -21.94 30.25
N GLY A 467 -1.04 -22.46 31.44
CA GLY A 467 -1.13 -23.90 31.75
C GLY A 467 -2.49 -24.55 31.43
N ILE A 468 -3.59 -23.83 31.60
CA ILE A 468 -4.95 -24.32 31.29
C ILE A 468 -5.17 -24.46 29.78
N LEU A 469 -4.73 -23.48 29.00
CA LEU A 469 -4.86 -23.49 27.54
C LEU A 469 -3.94 -24.55 26.91
N MET A 470 -2.76 -24.82 27.49
CA MET A 470 -1.89 -25.90 27.04
C MET A 470 -2.52 -27.28 27.24
N LYS A 471 -3.23 -27.51 28.36
CA LYS A 471 -4.03 -28.74 28.61
C LYS A 471 -5.23 -28.88 27.67
N LEU A 472 -5.67 -27.78 27.06
CA LEU A 472 -6.75 -27.79 26.07
C LEU A 472 -6.23 -27.96 24.66
N LEU A 473 -4.97 -27.62 24.40
CA LEU A 473 -4.35 -27.75 23.08
C LEU A 473 -3.77 -29.16 22.85
N HIS A 474 -3.19 -29.78 23.88
CA HIS A 474 -2.82 -31.20 23.92
C HIS A 474 -3.99 -31.98 24.52
#